data_AF-A0A819KEU6-F1
#
_entry.id   AF-A0A819KEU6-F1
#
_cell.length_a   1.000
_cell.length_b   1.000
_cell.length_c   1.000
_cell.angle_alpha   90.00
_cell.angle_beta   90.00
_cell.angle_gamma   90.00
#
_symmetry.space_group_name_H-M   'P 1'
#
loop_
_entity.id
_entity.type
_entity.pdbx_description
1 polymer ?
#
loop_
_entity_poly.entity_id
_entity_poly.type
_entity_poly.pdbx_seq_one_letter_code
_entity_poly.pdbx_strand_id
1 'polypeptide(L)'
;MLQQRIQDVLYESNSVLLPIEGYQNEPLVSLEQAVEPLVAIFDQETLQRNVWVAKNRCKKPADGLSQDESASIMLYTFEWNTKENSLYFILNQTLRMEDRQKLKPWFLYLKLFITALSRLPSIVDTVYRGVKTDLTG
;
A
#
# COMPACT_ATOMS: atom_id res chain seq x y z
N MET A 1 -13.54 13.77 -4.69
CA MET A 1 -12.44 12.79 -4.70
C MET A 1 -11.43 12.98 -3.56
N LEU A 2 -10.98 14.19 -3.21
CA LEU A 2 -10.04 14.40 -2.07
C LEU A 2 -10.69 14.31 -0.66
N GLN A 3 -11.97 14.64 -0.52
CA GLN A 3 -12.63 14.80 0.80
C GLN A 3 -12.86 13.50 1.61
N GLN A 4 -12.77 12.32 0.98
CA GLN A 4 -13.05 11.02 1.64
C GLN A 4 -11.79 10.27 2.13
N ARG A 5 -10.59 10.71 1.72
CA ARG A 5 -9.30 10.13 2.18
C ARG A 5 -8.96 10.45 3.65
N ILE A 6 -9.71 11.38 4.24
CA ILE A 6 -9.53 11.96 5.59
C ILE A 6 -10.12 11.06 6.71
N GLN A 7 -10.89 10.01 6.37
CA GLN A 7 -11.74 9.30 7.34
C GLN A 7 -11.11 8.10 8.08
N ASP A 8 -9.97 7.56 7.64
CA ASP A 8 -9.51 6.23 8.10
C ASP A 8 -8.75 6.24 9.44
N VAL A 9 -8.61 7.40 10.09
CA VAL A 9 -7.91 7.55 11.40
C VAL A 9 -8.78 7.11 12.57
N LEU A 10 -10.10 7.05 12.39
CA LEU A 10 -11.07 6.79 13.45
C LEU A 10 -10.95 5.39 14.10
N TYR A 11 -10.18 4.47 13.51
CA TYR A 11 -10.02 3.09 13.98
C TYR A 11 -8.57 2.73 14.36
N GLU A 12 -7.69 3.72 14.52
CA GLU A 12 -6.32 3.49 14.98
C GLU A 12 -6.33 3.23 16.50
N SER A 13 -6.15 1.96 16.90
CA SER A 13 -5.87 1.60 18.29
C SER A 13 -4.57 2.26 18.74
N ASN A 14 -4.55 2.91 19.91
CA ASN A 14 -3.33 3.43 20.53
C ASN A 14 -2.40 2.33 21.07
N SER A 15 -2.67 1.05 20.79
CA SER A 15 -1.79 -0.06 21.19
C SER A 15 -0.53 -0.11 20.32
N VAL A 16 0.62 -0.21 20.98
CA VAL A 16 1.90 -0.44 20.31
C VAL A 16 1.89 -1.85 19.74
N LEU A 17 1.82 -1.97 18.42
CA LEU A 17 1.90 -3.25 17.75
C LEU A 17 3.37 -3.63 17.49
N LEU A 18 3.68 -4.93 17.53
CA LEU A 18 5.01 -5.43 17.20
C LEU A 18 5.42 -5.03 15.78
N PRO A 19 6.73 -4.76 15.53
CA PRO A 19 7.26 -4.54 14.20
C PRO A 19 6.87 -5.67 13.23
N ILE A 20 6.72 -5.32 11.96
CA ILE A 20 6.49 -6.30 10.91
C ILE A 20 7.86 -6.86 10.50
N GLU A 21 8.03 -8.16 10.68
CA GLU A 21 9.26 -8.86 10.33
C GLU A 21 8.99 -9.93 9.26
N GLY A 22 10.01 -10.27 8.48
CA GLY A 22 9.98 -11.34 7.47
C GLY A 22 9.94 -10.81 6.04
N TYR A 23 9.16 -9.76 5.77
CA TYR A 23 9.06 -9.20 4.41
C TYR A 23 10.41 -8.73 3.85
N GLN A 24 11.34 -8.30 4.71
CA GLN A 24 12.67 -7.85 4.30
C GLN A 24 13.49 -8.96 3.62
N ASN A 25 13.22 -10.22 3.96
CA ASN A 25 13.93 -11.39 3.46
C ASN A 25 13.36 -11.90 2.12
N GLU A 26 12.20 -11.38 1.70
CA GLU A 26 11.62 -11.72 0.41
C GLU A 26 12.48 -11.19 -0.76
N PRO A 27 12.48 -11.90 -1.90
CA PRO A 27 13.12 -11.40 -3.11
C PRO A 27 12.39 -10.17 -3.65
N LEU A 28 13.14 -9.28 -4.30
CA LEU A 28 12.54 -8.21 -5.11
C LEU A 28 12.07 -8.81 -6.43
N VAL A 29 10.78 -8.69 -6.72
CA VAL A 29 10.11 -9.33 -7.87
C VAL A 29 9.31 -8.31 -8.69
N SER A 30 8.73 -8.73 -9.83
CA SER A 30 7.84 -7.84 -10.61
C SER A 30 6.54 -7.55 -9.85
N LEU A 31 5.80 -6.51 -10.27
CA LEU A 31 4.52 -6.19 -9.61
C LEU A 31 3.51 -7.34 -9.74
N GLU A 32 3.47 -8.04 -10.87
CA GLU A 32 2.58 -9.20 -11.06
C GLU A 32 2.88 -10.29 -10.04
N GLN A 33 4.16 -10.67 -9.90
CA GLN A 33 4.60 -11.67 -8.93
C GLN A 33 4.35 -11.22 -7.49
N ALA A 34 4.56 -9.93 -7.22
CA ALA A 34 4.38 -9.36 -5.89
C ALA A 34 2.93 -9.45 -5.39
N VAL A 35 1.96 -9.43 -6.30
CA VAL A 35 0.53 -9.52 -5.96
C VAL A 35 -0.05 -10.93 -6.10
N GLU A 36 0.71 -11.91 -6.60
CA GLU A 36 0.22 -13.29 -6.78
C GLU A 36 -0.42 -13.85 -5.50
N PRO A 37 0.16 -13.72 -4.29
CA PRO A 37 -0.48 -14.23 -3.08
C PRO A 37 -1.75 -13.47 -2.67
N LEU A 38 -1.96 -12.26 -3.20
CA LEU A 38 -3.10 -11.41 -2.86
C LEU A 38 -4.40 -11.83 -3.56
N VAL A 39 -4.36 -12.78 -4.50
CA VAL A 39 -5.58 -13.37 -5.10
C VAL A 39 -6.46 -14.10 -4.08
N ALA A 40 -5.90 -14.46 -2.91
CA ALA A 40 -6.68 -15.00 -1.80
C ALA A 40 -7.48 -13.93 -1.03
N ILE A 41 -7.18 -12.65 -1.24
CA ILE A 41 -7.76 -11.50 -0.53
C ILE A 41 -8.67 -10.68 -1.46
N PHE A 42 -8.31 -10.61 -2.74
CA PHE A 42 -9.03 -9.83 -3.75
C PHE A 42 -9.58 -10.71 -4.85
N ASP A 43 -10.66 -10.24 -5.47
CA ASP A 43 -11.10 -10.74 -6.77
C ASP A 43 -9.95 -10.65 -7.79
N GLN A 44 -9.64 -11.78 -8.43
CA GLN A 44 -8.48 -11.92 -9.31
C GLN A 44 -8.57 -11.00 -10.53
N GLU A 45 -9.74 -10.87 -11.15
CA GLU A 45 -9.93 -10.02 -12.33
C GLU A 45 -9.71 -8.55 -11.99
N THR A 46 -10.27 -8.11 -10.87
CA THR A 46 -10.11 -6.74 -10.36
C THR A 46 -8.65 -6.46 -10.01
N LEU A 47 -7.96 -7.37 -9.33
CA LEU A 47 -6.55 -7.21 -8.98
C LEU A 47 -5.68 -7.08 -10.24
N GLN A 48 -5.82 -8.00 -11.19
CA GLN A 48 -5.04 -8.02 -12.43
C GLN A 48 -5.27 -6.76 -13.28
N ARG A 49 -6.53 -6.32 -13.40
CA ARG A 49 -6.87 -5.07 -14.09
C ARG A 49 -6.18 -3.87 -13.45
N ASN A 50 -6.20 -3.76 -12.13
CA ASN A 50 -5.59 -2.63 -11.44
C ASN A 50 -4.06 -2.65 -11.52
N VAL A 51 -3.43 -3.83 -11.47
CA VAL A 51 -2.00 -4.01 -11.73
C VAL A 51 -1.65 -3.55 -13.14
N TRP A 52 -2.42 -3.97 -14.14
CA TRP A 52 -2.21 -3.55 -15.53
C TRP A 52 -2.32 -2.03 -15.68
N VAL A 53 -3.33 -1.40 -15.07
CA VAL A 53 -3.50 0.06 -15.09
C VAL A 53 -2.30 0.76 -14.45
N ALA A 54 -1.86 0.29 -13.28
CA ALA A 54 -0.70 0.85 -12.58
C ALA A 54 0.56 0.79 -13.43
N LYS A 55 0.89 -0.38 -14.00
CA LYS A 55 2.08 -0.54 -14.86
C LYS A 55 2.01 0.31 -16.11
N ASN A 56 0.85 0.42 -16.74
CA ASN A 56 0.71 1.23 -17.95
C ASN A 56 0.91 2.72 -17.70
N ARG A 57 0.53 3.21 -16.52
CA ARG A 57 0.76 4.61 -16.11
C ARG A 57 2.22 4.88 -15.73
N CYS A 58 2.95 3.84 -15.34
CA CYS A 58 4.34 3.93 -14.87
C CYS A 58 5.39 3.48 -15.91
N LYS A 59 5.07 3.47 -17.22
CA LYS A 59 6.01 3.02 -18.29
C LYS A 59 7.31 3.81 -18.37
N LYS A 60 7.32 5.05 -17.90
CA LYS A 60 8.49 5.95 -17.88
C LYS A 60 8.64 6.52 -16.47
N PRO A 61 9.11 5.70 -15.52
CA PRO A 61 9.25 6.14 -14.13
C PRO A 61 10.31 7.24 -14.02
N ALA A 62 10.13 8.13 -13.04
CA ALA A 62 11.10 9.14 -12.65
C ALA A 62 11.89 8.68 -11.42
N ASP A 63 12.81 9.51 -10.95
CA ASP A 63 13.44 9.38 -9.63
C ASP A 63 14.21 8.07 -9.41
N GLY A 64 14.73 7.47 -10.49
CA GLY A 64 15.53 6.25 -10.44
C GLY A 64 14.73 4.97 -10.12
N LEU A 65 13.40 5.04 -10.08
CA LEU A 65 12.55 3.87 -9.84
C LEU A 65 12.48 2.96 -11.06
N SER A 66 12.34 1.66 -10.83
CA SER A 66 11.89 0.73 -11.87
C SER A 66 10.41 0.95 -12.17
N GLN A 67 9.93 0.40 -13.30
CA GLN A 67 8.51 0.43 -13.62
C GLN A 67 7.67 -0.25 -12.54
N ASP A 68 8.12 -1.42 -12.04
CA ASP A 68 7.39 -2.19 -11.02
C ASP A 68 7.36 -1.45 -9.67
N GLU A 69 8.46 -0.79 -9.30
CA GLU A 69 8.53 0.04 -8.09
C GLU A 69 7.56 1.21 -8.16
N SER A 70 7.61 2.00 -9.24
CA SER A 70 6.68 3.12 -9.45
C SER A 70 5.23 2.65 -9.53
N ALA A 71 4.98 1.52 -10.21
CA ALA A 71 3.65 0.94 -10.30
C ALA A 71 3.14 0.41 -8.95
N SER A 72 4.01 -0.09 -8.06
CA SER A 72 3.61 -0.50 -6.72
C SER A 72 3.09 0.68 -5.89
N ILE A 73 3.74 1.85 -6.00
CA ILE A 73 3.30 3.10 -5.36
C ILE A 73 2.00 3.60 -5.99
N MET A 74 1.89 3.55 -7.32
CA MET A 74 0.65 3.91 -8.00
C MET A 74 -0.50 3.02 -7.53
N LEU A 75 -0.31 1.70 -7.48
CA LEU A 75 -1.32 0.74 -7.04
C LEU A 75 -1.81 0.99 -5.60
N TYR A 76 -0.92 1.48 -4.72
CA TYR A 76 -1.27 1.90 -3.36
C TYR A 76 -2.06 3.23 -3.31
N THR A 77 -1.97 4.10 -4.32
CA THR A 77 -2.45 5.49 -4.19
C THR A 77 -3.76 5.79 -4.92
N PHE A 78 -4.18 4.97 -5.89
CA PHE A 78 -5.44 5.19 -6.60
C PHE A 78 -6.58 4.32 -6.06
N GLU A 79 -7.79 4.89 -6.07
CA GLU A 79 -9.00 4.20 -5.65
C GLU A 79 -9.43 3.21 -6.71
N TRP A 80 -9.78 1.99 -6.27
CA TRP A 80 -10.39 1.00 -7.14
C TRP A 80 -11.88 1.36 -7.35
N ASN A 81 -12.69 0.42 -7.86
CA ASN A 81 -14.11 0.68 -8.10
C ASN A 81 -14.85 1.19 -6.85
N THR A 82 -14.49 0.66 -5.67
CA THR A 82 -14.90 1.18 -4.35
C THR A 82 -13.68 1.35 -3.47
N LYS A 83 -13.74 2.28 -2.52
CA LYS A 83 -12.65 2.54 -1.57
C LYS A 83 -12.36 1.31 -0.73
N GLU A 84 -13.39 0.66 -0.24
CA GLU A 84 -13.31 -0.45 0.71
C GLU A 84 -12.64 -1.68 0.09
N ASN A 85 -12.68 -1.79 -1.24
CA ASN A 85 -12.06 -2.88 -1.98
C ASN A 85 -10.69 -2.50 -2.56
N SER A 86 -10.22 -1.28 -2.33
CA SER A 86 -8.93 -0.83 -2.86
C SER A 86 -7.76 -1.42 -2.07
N LEU A 87 -6.64 -1.63 -2.76
CA LEU A 87 -5.45 -2.24 -2.17
C LEU A 87 -5.00 -1.49 -0.91
N TYR A 88 -4.96 -0.16 -0.94
CA TYR A 88 -4.50 0.64 0.19
C TYR A 88 -5.39 0.48 1.42
N PHE A 89 -6.71 0.38 1.22
CA PHE A 89 -7.66 0.31 2.31
C PHE A 89 -7.51 -1.03 3.03
N ILE A 90 -7.48 -2.13 2.29
CA ILE A 90 -7.31 -3.47 2.86
C ILE A 90 -5.90 -3.65 3.45
N LEU A 91 -4.85 -3.17 2.78
CA LEU A 91 -3.49 -3.25 3.32
C LEU A 91 -3.38 -2.47 4.63
N ASN A 92 -3.82 -1.22 4.67
CA ASN A 92 -3.75 -0.39 5.87
C ASN A 92 -4.62 -0.95 7.01
N GLN A 93 -5.76 -1.58 6.72
CA GLN A 93 -6.50 -2.33 7.73
C GLN A 93 -5.69 -3.53 8.24
N THR A 94 -5.12 -4.32 7.34
CA THR A 94 -4.30 -5.50 7.69
C THR A 94 -3.09 -5.12 8.56
N LEU A 95 -2.43 -4.00 8.26
CA LEU A 95 -1.30 -3.47 9.02
C LEU A 95 -1.67 -3.10 10.47
N ARG A 96 -2.94 -2.76 10.73
CA ARG A 96 -3.47 -2.43 12.06
C ARG A 96 -3.99 -3.63 12.84
N MET A 97 -4.04 -4.82 12.24
CA MET A 97 -4.47 -6.02 12.94
C MET A 97 -3.39 -6.51 13.90
N GLU A 98 -3.79 -6.94 15.09
CA GLU A 98 -2.89 -7.57 16.07
C GLU A 98 -2.29 -8.88 15.53
N ASP A 99 -3.10 -9.65 14.79
CA ASP A 99 -2.67 -10.88 14.14
C ASP A 99 -1.77 -10.60 12.94
N ARG A 100 -0.46 -10.62 13.19
CA ARG A 100 0.58 -10.39 12.18
C ARG A 100 0.66 -11.47 11.11
N GLN A 101 0.08 -12.66 11.34
CA GLN A 101 0.09 -13.73 10.33
C GLN A 101 -0.69 -13.34 9.07
N LYS A 102 -1.69 -12.44 9.22
CA LYS A 102 -2.48 -11.90 8.09
C LYS A 102 -1.66 -11.04 7.13
N LEU A 103 -0.48 -10.59 7.53
CA LEU A 103 0.44 -9.87 6.64
C LEU A 103 1.26 -10.79 5.74
N LYS A 104 1.34 -12.11 6.00
CA LYS A 104 2.17 -13.01 5.20
C LYS A 104 1.90 -12.96 3.68
N PRO A 105 0.64 -12.95 3.19
CA PRO A 105 0.37 -12.81 1.76
C PRO A 105 0.88 -11.49 1.17
N TRP A 106 1.12 -10.47 2.01
CA TRP A 106 1.57 -9.16 1.59
C TRP A 106 3.08 -9.03 1.48
N PHE A 107 3.87 -10.01 1.91
CA PHE A 107 5.31 -9.83 2.08
C PHE A 107 6.04 -9.49 0.78
N LEU A 108 5.73 -10.14 -0.34
CA LEU A 108 6.31 -9.80 -1.65
C LEU A 108 5.93 -8.38 -2.09
N TYR A 109 4.65 -8.00 -1.90
CA TYR A 109 4.20 -6.64 -2.19
C TYR A 109 4.86 -5.58 -1.29
N LEU A 110 4.94 -5.83 0.02
CA LEU A 110 5.61 -4.95 0.98
C LEU A 110 7.09 -4.80 0.67
N LYS A 111 7.76 -5.89 0.28
CA LYS A 111 9.16 -5.85 -0.17
C LYS A 111 9.33 -4.90 -1.35
N LEU A 112 8.51 -5.04 -2.39
CA LEU A 112 8.57 -4.17 -3.58
C LEU A 112 8.22 -2.71 -3.24
N PHE A 113 7.12 -2.49 -2.54
CA PHE A 113 6.60 -1.16 -2.21
C PHE A 113 7.54 -0.38 -1.27
N ILE A 114 8.04 -0.99 -0.20
CA ILE A 114 8.95 -0.33 0.74
C ILE A 114 10.32 -0.08 0.08
N THR A 115 10.78 -0.98 -0.79
CA THR A 115 12.00 -0.74 -1.60
C THR A 115 11.81 0.43 -2.56
N ALA A 116 10.64 0.58 -3.18
CA ALA A 116 10.32 1.73 -4.02
C ALA A 116 10.35 3.04 -3.21
N LEU A 117 9.72 3.05 -2.02
CA LEU A 117 9.72 4.24 -1.16
C LEU A 117 11.11 4.61 -0.65
N SER A 118 11.97 3.63 -0.35
CA SER A 118 13.32 3.90 0.17
C SER A 118 14.28 4.50 -0.87
N ARG A 119 13.95 4.40 -2.16
CA ARG A 119 14.71 5.03 -3.25
C ARG A 119 14.35 6.49 -3.46
N LEU A 120 13.18 6.93 -2.99
CA LEU A 120 12.74 8.30 -3.13
C LEU A 120 13.55 9.23 -2.21
N PRO A 121 13.87 10.46 -2.65
CA PRO A 121 14.57 11.42 -1.82
C PRO A 121 13.72 11.79 -0.60
N SER A 122 14.34 11.85 0.57
CA SER A 122 13.70 12.40 1.76
C SER A 122 13.57 13.92 1.63
N ILE A 123 12.41 14.45 2.00
CA ILE A 123 12.15 15.88 2.06
C ILE A 123 11.86 16.28 3.51
N VAL A 124 12.36 17.45 3.92
CA VAL A 124 12.05 18.06 5.22
C VAL A 124 11.14 19.25 4.93
N ASP A 125 9.84 19.06 5.15
CA ASP A 125 8.82 20.07 4.90
C ASP A 125 7.63 19.88 5.84
N THR A 126 6.78 20.90 5.98
CA THR A 126 5.54 20.81 6.76
C THR A 126 4.46 20.14 5.94
N VAL A 127 3.95 19.00 6.42
CA VAL A 127 2.85 18.26 5.80
C VAL A 127 1.59 18.30 6.67
N TYR A 128 0.42 18.24 6.02
CA TYR A 128 -0.88 18.27 6.69
C TYR A 128 -1.67 17.00 6.41
N ARG A 129 -2.27 16.40 7.46
CA ARG A 129 -3.21 15.28 7.34
C ARG A 129 -4.55 15.71 7.93
N GLY A 130 -5.56 15.86 7.08
CA GLY A 130 -6.93 16.03 7.56
C GLY A 130 -7.43 14.73 8.19
N VAL A 131 -8.06 14.83 9.36
CA VAL A 131 -8.72 13.70 10.03
C VAL A 131 -10.15 14.07 10.42
N LYS A 132 -11.10 13.14 10.30
CA LYS A 132 -12.48 13.35 10.78
C LYS A 132 -12.65 12.84 12.21
N THR A 133 -11.75 13.23 13.10
CA THR A 133 -11.78 12.85 14.52
C THR A 133 -11.80 14.12 15.34
N ASP A 134 -12.60 14.15 16.40
CA ASP A 134 -12.47 15.18 17.41
C ASP A 134 -11.12 15.00 18.12
N LEU A 135 -10.21 15.94 17.91
CA LEU A 135 -8.90 15.95 18.54
C LEU A 135 -8.91 16.69 19.88
N THR A 136 -10.06 17.22 20.30
CA THR A 136 -10.23 17.80 21.64
C THR A 136 -10.50 16.67 22.62
N GLY A 137 -9.42 16.15 23.20
CA GLY A 137 -9.44 15.29 24.39
C GLY A 137 -9.09 16.08 25.64
#